data_AF-A0AAX4KZB8-F1
#
_entry.id   AF-A0AAX4KZB8-F1
#
_cell.length_a   1.000
_cell.length_b   1.000
_cell.length_c   1.000
_cell.angle_alpha   90.00
_cell.angle_beta   90.00
_cell.angle_gamma   90.00
#
_symmetry.space_group_name_H-M   'P 1'
#
loop_
_entity.id
_entity.type
_entity.pdbx_description
1 polymer ?
#
loop_
_entity_poly.entity_id
_entity_poly.type
_entity_poly.pdbx_seq_one_letter_code
_entity_poly.pdbx_strand_id
1 'polypeptide(L)'
;MIKHAEYTRHGITEPLMLIMVYKKVEDGKVVSAFRFSVYKNMVITVYEDDKLQGGEVLDFDIYNITNLINKIKKYYDENIDDLVIFGEKPYVDEFLNKFLDDEESES
;
A
#
# COMPACT_ATOMS: atom_id res chain seq x y z
N MET A 1 0.15 8.78 8.18
CA MET A 1 0.01 9.85 7.15
C MET A 1 0.60 9.37 5.82
N ILE A 2 0.09 9.79 4.64
CA ILE A 2 0.76 9.49 3.35
C ILE A 2 2.12 10.16 3.35
N LYS A 3 3.18 9.35 3.30
CA LYS A 3 4.55 9.83 3.43
C LYS A 3 5.16 10.21 2.09
N HIS A 4 4.84 9.43 1.05
CA HIS A 4 5.41 9.60 -0.29
C HIS A 4 4.49 8.99 -1.35
N ALA A 5 4.34 9.69 -2.48
CA ALA A 5 3.68 9.18 -3.68
C ALA A 5 4.50 9.59 -4.90
N GLU A 6 4.81 8.63 -5.77
CA GLU A 6 5.65 8.87 -6.95
C GLU A 6 5.14 8.14 -8.18
N TYR A 7 5.15 8.86 -9.31
CA TYR A 7 4.81 8.28 -10.59
C TYR A 7 6.00 7.52 -11.18
N THR A 8 5.79 6.24 -11.43
CA THR A 8 6.77 5.35 -12.06
C THR A 8 6.13 4.68 -13.27
N ARG A 9 6.97 4.21 -14.20
CA ARG A 9 6.52 3.32 -15.29
C ARG A 9 6.89 1.90 -14.92
N HIS A 10 5.92 1.00 -15.01
CA HIS A 10 6.14 -0.42 -14.78
C HIS A 10 6.78 -1.08 -16.02
N GLY A 11 7.70 -2.02 -15.78
CA GLY A 11 8.11 -3.02 -16.75
C GLY A 11 7.09 -4.16 -16.87
N ILE A 12 7.31 -5.09 -17.81
CA ILE A 12 6.35 -6.18 -18.12
C ILE A 12 6.05 -7.11 -16.92
N THR A 13 6.99 -7.23 -15.97
CA THR A 13 6.85 -8.06 -14.76
C THR A 13 6.61 -7.25 -13.49
N GLU A 14 6.49 -5.94 -13.60
CA GLU A 14 6.36 -5.05 -12.45
C GLU A 14 4.87 -4.71 -12.21
N PRO A 15 4.49 -4.45 -10.95
CA PRO A 15 3.14 -4.02 -10.65
C PRO A 15 2.85 -2.65 -11.27
N LEU A 16 1.59 -2.44 -11.67
CA LEU A 16 1.07 -1.15 -12.13
C LEU A 16 1.12 -0.09 -11.02
N MET A 17 0.91 -0.53 -9.78
CA MET A 17 1.03 0.27 -8.58
C MET A 17 1.50 -0.60 -7.42
N LEU A 18 2.39 -0.06 -6.62
CA LEU A 18 2.95 -0.65 -5.42
C LEU A 18 2.63 0.26 -4.24
N ILE A 19 1.93 -0.28 -3.25
CA ILE A 19 1.63 0.43 -2.02
C ILE A 19 2.33 -0.30 -0.88
N MET A 20 3.02 0.46 -0.03
CA MET A 20 3.71 -0.05 1.14
C MET A 20 3.21 0.65 2.40
N VAL A 21 2.81 -0.16 3.38
CA VAL A 21 2.53 0.29 4.74
C VAL A 21 3.71 -0.11 5.60
N TYR A 22 4.53 0.85 5.98
CA TYR A 22 5.63 0.62 6.91
C TYR A 22 5.12 0.75 8.35
N LYS A 23 5.13 -0.38 9.07
CA LYS A 23 4.76 -0.45 10.47
C LYS A 23 5.91 0.06 11.32
N LYS A 24 5.67 1.14 12.06
CA LYS A 24 6.67 1.75 12.94
C LYS A 24 6.28 1.58 14.40
N VAL A 25 7.28 1.54 15.27
CA VAL A 25 7.09 1.74 16.72
C VAL A 25 7.25 3.23 17.05
N GLU A 26 6.93 3.63 18.28
CA GLU A 26 6.87 5.05 18.70
C GLU A 26 8.16 5.84 18.45
N ASP A 27 9.32 5.18 18.46
CA ASP A 27 10.63 5.81 18.17
C ASP A 27 10.91 6.04 16.67
N GLY A 28 9.96 5.66 15.80
CA GLY A 28 10.05 5.79 14.35
C GLY A 28 10.78 4.65 13.64
N LYS A 29 11.27 3.63 14.36
CA LYS A 29 11.89 2.45 13.75
C LYS A 29 10.84 1.61 13.03
N VAL A 30 11.12 1.26 11.78
CA VAL A 30 10.33 0.29 11.00
C VAL A 30 10.62 -1.12 11.52
N VAL A 31 9.57 -1.85 11.87
CA VAL A 31 9.65 -3.23 12.39
C VAL A 31 9.02 -4.27 11.46
N SER A 32 8.15 -3.83 10.55
CA SER A 32 7.59 -4.68 9.50
C SER A 32 6.97 -3.84 8.39
N ALA A 33 6.63 -4.45 7.26
CA ALA A 33 5.94 -3.81 6.16
C ALA A 33 4.86 -4.71 5.56
N PHE A 34 3.76 -4.10 5.11
CA PHE A 34 2.82 -4.72 4.18
C PHE A 34 3.05 -4.15 2.79
N ARG A 35 3.19 -5.04 1.81
CA ARG A 35 3.36 -4.70 0.39
C ARG A 35 2.15 -5.16 -0.40
N PHE A 36 1.48 -4.20 -1.04
CA PHE A 36 0.35 -4.45 -1.93
C PHE A 36 0.81 -4.21 -3.36
N SER A 37 1.03 -5.29 -4.09
CA SER A 37 1.43 -5.24 -5.50
C SER A 37 0.19 -5.35 -6.38
N VAL A 38 -0.17 -4.24 -7.04
CA VAL A 38 -1.35 -4.14 -7.89
C VAL A 38 -0.97 -4.44 -9.34
N TYR A 39 -1.60 -5.46 -9.89
CA TYR A 39 -1.57 -5.82 -11.31
C TYR A 39 -2.94 -5.59 -11.92
N LYS A 40 -3.04 -5.72 -13.25
CA LYS A 40 -4.25 -5.35 -14.01
C LYS A 40 -5.54 -5.99 -13.49
N ASN A 41 -5.47 -7.21 -12.99
CA ASN A 41 -6.64 -7.99 -12.53
C ASN A 41 -6.51 -8.50 -11.09
N MET A 42 -5.39 -8.24 -10.42
CA MET A 42 -5.15 -8.81 -9.09
C MET A 42 -4.29 -7.93 -8.20
N VAL A 43 -4.43 -8.13 -6.89
CA VAL A 43 -3.55 -7.57 -5.87
C VAL A 43 -2.91 -8.72 -5.11
N ILE A 44 -1.59 -8.64 -4.93
CA ILE A 44 -0.86 -9.57 -4.07
C ILE A 44 -0.48 -8.82 -2.79
N THR A 45 -0.84 -9.38 -1.63
CA THR A 45 -0.44 -8.85 -0.33
C THR A 45 0.69 -9.69 0.25
N VAL A 46 1.81 -9.05 0.56
CA VAL A 46 2.97 -9.67 1.21
C VAL A 46 3.23 -8.95 2.53
N TYR A 47 3.56 -9.70 3.56
CA TYR A 47 4.04 -9.19 4.84
C TYR A 47 5.52 -9.54 5.02
N GLU A 48 6.31 -8.59 5.47
CA GLU A 48 7.74 -8.75 5.76
C GLU A 48 8.05 -8.19 7.15
N ASP A 49 8.80 -8.92 7.97
CA ASP A 49 9.30 -8.45 9.27
C ASP A 49 10.78 -8.08 9.20
N ASP A 50 11.29 -7.43 10.26
CA ASP A 50 12.69 -7.02 10.36
C ASP A 50 13.67 -8.18 10.63
N LYS A 51 13.21 -9.43 10.65
CA LYS A 51 14.04 -10.61 10.93
C LYS A 51 14.62 -11.26 9.68
N LEU A 52 14.43 -10.65 8.50
CA LEU A 52 15.02 -11.08 7.23
C LEU A 52 14.66 -12.52 6.83
N GLN A 53 13.50 -13.03 7.25
CA GLN A 53 13.04 -14.39 6.94
C GLN A 53 12.45 -14.52 5.53
N GLY A 54 12.37 -13.39 4.80
CA GLY A 54 11.67 -13.28 3.53
C GLY A 54 10.21 -12.90 3.73
N GLY A 55 9.55 -12.50 2.65
CA GLY A 55 8.15 -12.10 2.69
C GLY A 55 7.20 -13.29 2.71
N GLU A 56 6.20 -13.20 3.57
CA GLU A 56 5.06 -14.10 3.61
C GLU A 56 3.95 -13.58 2.70
N VAL A 57 3.53 -14.37 1.72
CA VAL A 57 2.34 -14.04 0.92
C VAL A 57 1.11 -14.31 1.77
N LEU A 58 0.40 -13.24 2.14
CA LEU A 58 -0.79 -13.36 2.95
C LEU A 58 -2.01 -13.71 2.11
N ASP A 59 -2.13 -13.14 0.89
CA ASP A 59 -3.35 -13.26 0.10
C ASP A 59 -3.22 -12.80 -1.36
N PHE A 60 -4.20 -13.20 -2.17
CA PHE A 60 -4.41 -12.82 -3.56
C PHE A 60 -5.87 -12.38 -3.77
N ASP A 61 -6.07 -11.10 -4.10
CA ASP A 61 -7.39 -10.54 -4.39
C ASP A 61 -7.57 -10.20 -5.86
N ILE A 62 -8.82 -10.15 -6.33
CA ILE A 62 -9.17 -9.48 -7.57
C ILE A 62 -9.04 -7.98 -7.37
N TYR A 63 -8.38 -7.28 -8.31
CA TYR A 63 -8.20 -5.84 -8.19
C TYR A 63 -9.54 -5.09 -8.24
N ASN A 64 -9.83 -4.40 -7.14
CA ASN A 64 -10.88 -3.42 -6.99
C ASN A 64 -10.37 -2.35 -6.03
N ILE A 65 -10.40 -1.08 -6.47
CA ILE A 65 -9.78 0.02 -5.72
C ILE A 65 -10.37 0.21 -4.32
N THR A 66 -11.69 0.06 -4.16
CA THR A 66 -12.36 0.19 -2.86
C THR A 66 -11.95 -0.94 -1.92
N ASN A 67 -11.90 -2.19 -2.41
CA ASN A 67 -11.45 -3.31 -1.59
C ASN A 67 -9.97 -3.17 -1.19
N LEU A 68 -9.13 -2.69 -2.11
CA LEU A 68 -7.72 -2.40 -1.84
C LEU A 68 -7.57 -1.36 -0.72
N ILE A 69 -8.29 -0.24 -0.78
CA ILE A 69 -8.28 0.81 0.25
C ILE A 69 -8.72 0.23 1.60
N ASN A 70 -9.83 -0.49 1.65
CA ASN A 70 -10.31 -1.13 2.88
C ASN A 70 -9.26 -2.09 3.48
N LYS A 71 -8.56 -2.85 2.61
CA LYS A 71 -7.51 -3.75 3.05
C LYS A 71 -6.30 -3.00 3.60
N ILE A 72 -5.90 -1.89 2.97
CA ILE A 72 -4.82 -1.03 3.47
C ILE A 72 -5.20 -0.42 4.82
N LYS A 73 -6.38 0.18 4.94
CA LYS A 73 -6.90 0.77 6.19
C LYS A 73 -6.92 -0.23 7.35
N LYS A 74 -7.20 -1.52 7.08
CA LYS A 74 -7.13 -2.58 8.10
C LYS A 74 -5.76 -2.73 8.76
N TYR A 75 -4.67 -2.48 8.03
CA TYR A 75 -3.30 -2.66 8.50
C TYR A 75 -2.57 -1.35 8.85
N TYR A 76 -3.14 -0.22 8.44
CA TYR A 76 -2.53 1.10 8.54
C TYR A 76 -3.07 1.88 9.74
N ASP A 77 -2.15 2.35 10.57
CA ASP A 77 -2.40 3.32 11.64
C ASP A 77 -1.85 4.68 11.21
N GLU A 78 -2.74 5.63 10.96
CA GLU A 78 -2.40 6.96 10.45
C GLU A 78 -1.45 7.77 11.33
N ASN A 79 -1.42 7.48 12.64
CA ASN A 79 -0.64 8.24 13.63
C ASN A 79 0.84 7.86 13.62
N ILE A 80 1.12 6.60 13.35
CA ILE A 80 2.47 6.05 13.48
C ILE A 80 3.01 5.46 12.18
N ASP A 81 2.19 4.96 11.27
CA ASP A 81 2.68 4.28 10.08
C ASP A 81 2.95 5.25 8.93
N ASP A 82 3.88 4.85 8.06
CA ASP A 82 4.10 5.53 6.79
C ASP A 82 3.43 4.75 5.66
N LEU A 83 2.62 5.45 4.86
CA LEU A 83 2.10 4.95 3.60
C LEU A 83 2.92 5.50 2.44
N VAL A 84 3.47 4.60 1.62
CA VAL A 84 4.30 4.94 0.45
C VAL A 84 3.71 4.31 -0.80
N ILE A 85 3.59 5.10 -1.86
CA ILE A 85 2.92 4.70 -3.10
C ILE A 85 3.83 4.95 -4.29
N PHE A 86 4.00 3.96 -5.15
CA PHE A 86 4.67 4.06 -6.43
C PHE A 86 3.77 3.51 -7.52
N GLY A 87 3.69 4.13 -8.69
CA GLY A 87 2.98 3.47 -9.79
C GLY A 87 2.69 4.37 -10.97
N GLU A 88 1.98 3.81 -11.94
CA GLU A 88 1.52 4.58 -13.07
C GLU A 88 0.53 5.66 -12.63
N LYS A 89 0.73 6.87 -13.15
CA LYS A 89 -0.08 8.05 -12.84
C LYS A 89 -1.60 7.78 -12.73
N PRO A 90 -2.29 7.15 -13.70
CA PRO A 90 -3.74 6.96 -13.59
C PRO A 90 -4.15 6.14 -12.36
N TYR A 91 -3.36 5.14 -11.96
CA TYR A 91 -3.69 4.30 -10.80
C TYR A 91 -3.36 5.01 -9.48
N VAL A 92 -2.26 5.77 -9.45
CA VAL A 92 -1.89 6.57 -8.28
C VAL A 92 -2.90 7.68 -8.06
N ASP A 93 -3.30 8.40 -9.12
CA ASP A 93 -4.31 9.46 -9.05
C ASP A 93 -5.66 8.89 -8.57
N GLU A 94 -6.11 7.76 -9.12
CA GLU A 94 -7.35 7.10 -8.70
C GLU A 94 -7.31 6.68 -7.22
N PHE A 95 -6.19 6.10 -6.79
CA PHE A 95 -5.99 5.71 -5.39
C PHE A 95 -6.02 6.91 -4.45
N LEU A 96 -5.22 7.94 -4.72
CA LEU A 96 -5.10 9.11 -3.86
C LEU A 96 -6.43 9.86 -3.71
N ASN A 97 -7.14 10.06 -4.81
CA ASN A 97 -8.45 10.73 -4.77
C ASN A 97 -9.41 9.97 -3.84
N LYS A 98 -9.55 8.65 -4.04
CA LYS A 98 -10.46 7.84 -3.21
C LYS A 98 -10.01 7.72 -1.76
N PHE A 99 -8.71 7.56 -1.53
CA PHE A 99 -8.17 7.38 -0.20
C PHE A 99 -8.35 8.63 0.66
N LEU A 100 -8.14 9.82 0.08
CA LEU A 100 -8.31 11.11 0.77
C LEU A 100 -9.79 11.51 0.89
N ASP A 101 -10.61 11.26 -0.14
CA ASP A 101 -12.05 11.51 -0.07
C ASP A 101 -12.72 10.70 1.06
N ASP A 102 -12.30 9.44 1.25
CA ASP A 102 -12.80 8.60 2.34
C ASP A 102 -12.40 9.17 3.72
N GLU A 103 -11.22 9.78 3.87
CA GLU A 103 -10.79 10.43 5.12
C GLU A 103 -11.63 11.68 5.43
N GLU A 104 -11.95 12.52 4.44
CA GLU A 104 -12.80 13.70 4.64
C GLU A 104 -14.25 13.34 5.01
N SER A 105 -14.72 12.16 4.59
CA SER A 105 -16.07 11.68 4.90
C SER A 105 -16.22 11.11 6.32
N GLU A 106 -15.11 10.74 6.97
CA GLU A 106 -15.06 10.14 8.30
C GLU A 106 -14.78 11.17 9.43
N SER A 107 -14.48 12.44 9.08
CA SER A 107 -14.21 13.58 9.98
C SER A 107 -15.40 14.50 10.19
#